data_AF-A0A1E4JQY1-F1
#
_entry.id   AF-A0A1E4JQY1-F1
#
_cell.length_a   1.000
_cell.length_b   1.000
_cell.length_c   1.000
_cell.angle_alpha   90.00
_cell.angle_beta   90.00
_cell.angle_gamma   90.00
#
_symmetry.space_group_name_H-M   'P 1'
#
loop_
_entity.id
_entity.type
_entity.pdbx_description
1 polymer ?
#
loop_
_entity_poly.entity_id
_entity_poly.type
_entity_poly.pdbx_seq_one_letter_code
_entity_poly.pdbx_strand_id
1 'polypeptide(L)'
;MFAFYAIFFIAVAAATGRDTATVMMLVISLLYMLMFFGTAGLLHKQKGREHDSPLDRAGGLLETWTGPMDARTVAAQILAVPAGFAFLGIVVFLARASAGF
;
A
#
# COMPACT_ATOMS: atom_id res chain seq x y z
N MET A 1 2.90 -4.56 -0.93
CA MET A 1 2.70 -3.11 -0.81
C MET A 1 2.35 -2.48 -2.15
N PHE A 2 3.33 -2.19 -3.04
CA PHE A 2 3.09 -1.46 -4.29
C PHE A 2 2.06 -2.09 -5.24
N ALA A 3 2.03 -3.42 -5.33
CA ALA A 3 1.02 -4.12 -6.13
C ALA A 3 -0.42 -3.78 -5.70
N PHE A 4 -0.68 -3.64 -4.39
CA PHE A 4 -2.01 -3.27 -3.89
C PHE A 4 -2.39 -1.83 -4.27
N TYR A 5 -1.44 -0.90 -4.17
CA TYR A 5 -1.65 0.47 -4.65
C TYR A 5 -1.89 0.53 -6.15
N ALA A 6 -1.14 -0.26 -6.94
CA ALA A 6 -1.36 -0.35 -8.38
C ALA A 6 -2.77 -0.84 -8.71
N ILE A 7 -3.23 -1.91 -8.04
CA ILE A 7 -4.61 -2.42 -8.18
C ILE A 7 -5.61 -1.31 -7.85
N PHE A 8 -5.44 -0.62 -6.72
CA PHE A 8 -6.32 0.49 -6.33
C PHE A 8 -6.38 1.59 -7.40
N PHE A 9 -5.24 2.14 -7.80
CA PHE A 9 -5.18 3.24 -8.77
C PHE A 9 -5.75 2.84 -10.13
N ILE A 10 -5.44 1.64 -10.63
CA ILE A 10 -5.97 1.14 -11.90
C ILE A 10 -7.49 0.95 -11.81
N ALA A 11 -7.99 0.32 -10.75
CA ALA A 11 -9.41 0.06 -10.59
C ALA A 11 -10.23 1.35 -10.48
N VAL A 12 -9.74 2.33 -9.69
CA VAL A 12 -10.41 3.64 -9.57
C VAL A 12 -10.32 4.42 -10.88
N ALA A 13 -9.16 4.46 -11.55
CA ALA A 13 -9.03 5.11 -12.84
C ALA A 13 -9.99 4.53 -13.90
N ALA A 14 -10.11 3.19 -13.95
CA ALA A 14 -11.05 2.52 -14.84
C ALA A 14 -12.52 2.81 -14.49
N ALA A 15 -12.83 3.04 -13.22
CA ALA A 15 -14.18 3.33 -12.76
C ALA A 15 -14.60 4.81 -12.95
N THR A 16 -13.68 5.76 -12.74
CA THR A 16 -14.03 7.18 -12.60
C THR A 16 -13.30 8.12 -13.55
N GLY A 17 -12.25 7.68 -14.25
CA GLY A 17 -11.36 8.53 -15.06
C GLY A 17 -11.96 9.06 -16.36
N ARG A 18 -13.06 9.83 -16.28
CA ARG A 18 -13.79 10.36 -17.44
C ARG A 18 -13.65 11.84 -17.67
N ASP A 19 -13.35 12.59 -16.63
CA ASP A 19 -13.12 14.02 -16.70
C ASP A 19 -11.70 14.36 -16.24
N THR A 20 -11.19 15.49 -16.74
CA THR A 20 -9.83 15.95 -16.50
C THR A 20 -9.56 16.22 -15.02
N ALA A 21 -10.57 16.66 -14.25
CA ALA A 21 -10.38 16.96 -12.84
C ALA A 21 -10.17 15.66 -12.04
N THR A 22 -10.96 14.62 -12.32
CA THR A 22 -10.81 13.29 -11.70
C THR A 22 -9.45 12.68 -12.04
N VAL A 23 -9.04 12.73 -13.31
CA VAL A 23 -7.71 12.24 -13.71
C VAL A 23 -6.59 13.01 -12.99
N MET A 24 -6.70 14.34 -12.89
CA MET A 24 -5.72 15.15 -12.17
C MET A 24 -5.62 14.77 -10.69
N MET A 25 -6.74 14.52 -10.03
CA MET A 25 -6.76 14.07 -8.63
C MET A 25 -6.07 12.72 -8.44
N LEU A 26 -6.24 11.78 -9.39
CA LEU A 26 -5.54 10.50 -9.36
C LEU A 26 -4.04 10.67 -9.55
N VAL A 27 -3.61 11.55 -10.46
CA VAL A 27 -2.20 11.88 -10.66
C VAL A 27 -1.58 12.50 -9.42
N ILE A 28 -2.23 13.50 -8.80
CA ILE A 28 -1.76 14.13 -7.56
C ILE A 28 -1.62 13.09 -6.45
N SER A 29 -2.62 12.20 -6.31
CA SER A 29 -2.60 11.14 -5.31
C SER A 29 -1.46 10.13 -5.55
N LEU A 30 -1.20 9.77 -6.80
CA LEU A 30 -0.09 8.90 -7.17
C LEU A 30 1.27 9.56 -6.89
N LEU A 31 1.44 10.83 -7.25
CA LEU A 31 2.65 11.60 -6.96
C LEU A 31 2.88 11.73 -5.45
N TYR A 32 1.82 11.94 -4.66
CA TYR A 32 1.91 11.98 -3.21
C TYR A 32 2.34 10.63 -2.64
N MET A 33 1.77 9.52 -3.11
CA MET A 33 2.19 8.17 -2.74
C MET A 33 3.68 7.94 -3.06
N LEU A 34 4.13 8.32 -4.26
CA LEU A 34 5.53 8.20 -4.67
C LEU A 34 6.46 9.07 -3.80
N MET A 35 6.05 10.31 -3.53
CA MET A 35 6.79 11.21 -2.64
C MET A 35 6.94 10.60 -1.25
N PHE A 36 5.86 10.07 -0.67
CA PHE A 36 5.88 9.46 0.66
C PHE A 36 6.84 8.27 0.72
N PHE A 37 6.65 7.26 -0.14
CA PHE A 37 7.51 6.06 -0.12
C PHE A 37 8.94 6.36 -0.57
N GLY A 38 9.13 7.28 -1.52
CA GLY A 38 10.45 7.72 -1.95
C GLY A 38 11.22 8.41 -0.83
N THR A 39 10.57 9.32 -0.11
CA THR A 39 11.16 10.02 1.04
C THR A 39 11.48 9.04 2.17
N ALA A 40 10.53 8.16 2.51
CA ALA A 40 10.75 7.12 3.52
C ALA A 40 11.92 6.20 3.14
N GLY A 41 12.03 5.81 1.86
CA GLY A 41 13.14 5.02 1.36
C GLY A 41 14.49 5.74 1.43
N LEU A 42 14.51 7.04 1.13
CA LEU A 42 15.73 7.85 1.24
C LEU A 42 16.18 8.01 2.70
N LEU A 43 15.25 8.31 3.60
CA LEU A 43 15.53 8.39 5.05
C LEU A 43 15.97 7.04 5.60
N HIS A 44 15.37 5.93 5.15
CA HIS A 44 15.79 4.59 5.55
C HIS A 44 17.25 4.30 5.18
N LYS A 45 17.71 4.77 4.01
CA LYS A 45 19.11 4.64 3.58
C LYS A 45 20.08 5.47 4.44
N GLN A 46 19.59 6.48 5.16
CA GLN A 46 20.39 7.30 6.07
C GLN A 46 20.44 6.72 7.49
N LYS A 47 19.83 5.55 7.75
CA LYS A 47 19.90 4.90 9.08
C LYS A 47 21.36 4.61 9.46
N GLY A 48 21.69 4.78 10.75
CA GLY A 48 23.00 4.45 11.30
C GLY A 48 23.27 2.94 11.38
N ARG A 49 24.38 2.55 12.02
CA ARG A 49 24.73 1.13 12.26
C ARG A 49 23.78 0.41 13.21
N GLU A 50 22.94 1.14 13.92
CA GLU A 50 21.92 0.60 14.80
C GLU A 50 20.65 0.29 13.99
N HIS A 51 20.28 -0.98 13.98
CA HIS A 51 18.99 -1.54 13.56
C HIS A 51 18.84 -1.95 12.09
N ASP A 52 19.24 -3.18 11.80
CA ASP A 52 18.53 -3.98 10.80
C ASP A 52 17.12 -4.28 11.26
N SER A 53 16.20 -4.38 10.30
CA SER A 53 14.79 -4.61 10.63
C SER A 53 14.70 -5.87 11.48
N PRO A 54 13.90 -5.89 12.56
CA PRO A 54 13.60 -7.14 13.26
C PRO A 54 13.13 -8.24 12.29
N LEU A 55 12.47 -7.87 11.20
CA LEU A 55 12.04 -8.77 10.12
C LEU A 55 13.20 -9.40 9.33
N ASP A 56 14.38 -8.78 9.31
CA ASP A 56 15.56 -9.27 8.60
C ASP A 56 16.35 -10.30 9.42
N ARG A 57 16.03 -10.46 10.72
CA ARG A 57 16.68 -11.43 11.59
C ARG A 57 16.23 -12.85 11.22
N ALA A 58 17.18 -13.72 10.89
CA ALA A 58 16.91 -15.13 10.60
C ALA A 58 16.63 -15.89 11.91
N GLY A 59 15.38 -16.34 12.07
CA GLY A 59 14.96 -17.18 13.19
C GLY A 59 14.54 -16.42 14.45
N GLY A 60 13.53 -16.96 15.14
CA GLY A 60 12.93 -16.36 16.33
C GLY A 60 11.53 -15.79 16.07
N LEU A 61 10.78 -15.60 17.16
CA LEU A 61 9.52 -14.87 17.14
C LEU A 61 9.81 -13.37 17.30
N LEU A 62 9.02 -12.56 16.62
CA LEU A 62 9.00 -11.11 16.78
C LEU A 62 8.07 -10.78 17.93
N GLU A 63 8.58 -10.04 18.91
CA GLU A 63 7.76 -9.49 19.98
C GLU A 63 6.83 -8.43 19.40
N THR A 64 5.53 -8.72 19.37
CA THR A 64 4.49 -7.77 18.96
C THR A 64 3.61 -7.42 20.15
N TRP A 65 2.83 -6.35 20.04
CA TRP A 65 1.87 -5.99 21.09
C TRP A 65 0.80 -7.05 21.34
N THR A 66 0.52 -7.90 20.35
CA THR A 66 -0.42 -9.03 20.42
C THR A 66 0.25 -10.35 20.82
N GLY A 67 1.51 -10.32 21.25
CA GLY A 67 2.31 -11.49 21.62
C GLY A 67 3.34 -11.88 20.54
N PRO A 68 4.16 -12.91 20.81
CA PRO A 68 5.20 -13.35 19.90
C PRO A 68 4.62 -13.89 18.58
N MET A 69 5.07 -13.38 17.44
CA MET A 69 4.59 -13.79 16.10
C MET A 69 5.74 -14.09 15.15
N ASP A 70 5.54 -14.99 14.20
CA ASP A 70 6.52 -15.23 13.15
C ASP A 70 6.55 -14.08 12.13
N ALA A 71 7.66 -13.96 11.39
CA ALA A 71 7.87 -12.89 10.43
C ALA A 71 6.82 -12.84 9.29
N ARG A 72 6.25 -13.98 8.87
CA ARG A 72 5.22 -13.99 7.82
C ARG A 72 3.90 -13.43 8.34
N THR A 73 3.54 -13.76 9.58
CA THR A 73 2.34 -13.21 10.22
C THR A 73 2.46 -11.69 10.39
N VAL A 74 3.61 -11.19 10.84
CA VAL A 74 3.84 -9.74 10.94
C VAL A 74 3.82 -9.08 9.55
N ALA A 75 4.44 -9.68 8.54
CA ALA A 75 4.38 -9.18 7.17
C ALA A 75 2.94 -9.12 6.64
N ALA A 76 2.09 -10.11 6.94
CA ALA A 76 0.68 -10.10 6.59
C ALA A 76 -0.07 -8.95 7.25
N GLN A 77 0.19 -8.65 8.53
CA GLN A 77 -0.41 -7.50 9.22
C GLN A 77 -0.01 -6.17 8.58
N ILE A 78 1.27 -6.00 8.21
CA ILE A 78 1.75 -4.81 7.49
C ILE A 78 1.00 -4.63 6.15
N LEU A 79 0.66 -5.73 5.48
CA LEU A 79 -0.05 -5.72 4.20
C LEU A 79 -1.56 -5.52 4.32
N ALA A 80 -2.15 -5.59 5.52
CA ALA A 80 -3.60 -5.52 5.71
C ALA A 80 -4.19 -4.19 5.20
N VAL A 81 -3.56 -3.06 5.53
CA VAL A 81 -4.04 -1.72 5.09
C VAL A 81 -3.99 -1.56 3.56
N PRO A 82 -2.86 -1.84 2.86
CA PRO A 82 -2.83 -1.84 1.40
C PRO A 82 -3.83 -2.80 0.77
N ALA A 83 -3.99 -4.01 1.33
CA ALA A 83 -4.97 -4.96 0.84
C ALA A 83 -6.39 -4.37 0.92
N GLY A 84 -6.70 -3.61 1.98
CA GLY A 84 -7.93 -2.84 2.11
C GLY A 84 -8.11 -1.80 0.99
N PHE A 85 -7.05 -1.05 0.63
CA PHE A 85 -7.10 -0.13 -0.51
C PHE A 85 -7.36 -0.86 -1.83
N ALA A 86 -6.67 -1.96 -2.10
CA ALA A 86 -6.91 -2.74 -3.31
C ALA A 86 -8.34 -3.27 -3.37
N PHE A 87 -8.84 -3.80 -2.25
CA PHE A 87 -10.23 -4.25 -2.12
C PHE A 87 -11.22 -3.11 -2.39
N LEU A 88 -11.00 -1.93 -1.79
CA LEU A 88 -11.83 -0.75 -2.04
C LEU A 88 -11.86 -0.38 -3.52
N GLY A 89 -10.70 -0.34 -4.18
CA GLY A 89 -10.62 -0.04 -5.61
C GLY A 89 -11.42 -1.03 -6.46
N ILE A 90 -11.28 -2.33 -6.18
CA ILE A 90 -12.05 -3.39 -6.84
C ILE A 90 -13.56 -3.20 -6.62
N VAL A 91 -13.99 -2.92 -5.38
CA VAL A 91 -15.41 -2.69 -5.07
C VAL A 91 -15.96 -1.50 -5.84
N VAL A 92 -15.24 -0.38 -5.88
CA VAL A 92 -15.64 0.82 -6.66
C VAL A 92 -15.79 0.48 -8.14
N PHE A 93 -14.83 -0.25 -8.69
CA PHE A 93 -14.88 -0.70 -10.08
C PHE A 93 -16.08 -1.60 -10.37
N LEU A 94 -16.31 -2.63 -9.54
CA LEU A 94 -17.45 -3.55 -9.71
C LEU A 94 -18.78 -2.82 -9.55
N ALA A 95 -18.90 -1.91 -8.59
CA ALA A 95 -20.08 -1.09 -8.40
C ALA A 95 -20.36 -0.26 -9.67
N ARG A 96 -19.35 0.40 -10.23
CA ARG A 96 -19.52 1.18 -11.47
C ARG A 96 -19.86 0.29 -12.66
N ALA A 97 -19.20 -0.85 -12.81
CA ALA A 97 -19.47 -1.81 -13.88
C ALA A 97 -20.91 -2.33 -13.81
N SER A 98 -21.42 -2.62 -12.60
CA SER A 98 -22.80 -3.07 -12.39
C SER A 98 -23.85 -2.00 -12.67
N ALA A 99 -23.50 -0.72 -12.49
CA ALA A 99 -24.38 0.42 -12.75
C ALA A 99 -24.36 0.90 -14.22
N GLY A 100 -23.61 0.24 -15.10
CA GLY A 100 -23.39 0.68 -16.48
C GLY A 100 -22.38 1.83 -16.56
N PHE A 101 -21.37 1.67 -17.43
CA PHE A 101 -20.31 2.65 -17.61
C PHE A 101 -20.85 3.98 -18.14
#